data_AF-A0A496XLI8-F1
#
_entry.id   AF-A0A496XLI8-F1
#
_cell.length_a   1.000
_cell.length_b   1.000
_cell.length_c   1.000
_cell.angle_alpha   90.00
_cell.angle_beta   90.00
_cell.angle_gamma   90.00
#
_symmetry.space_group_name_H-M   'P 1'
#
loop_
_entity.id
_entity.type
_entity.pdbx_description
1 polymer ?
#
loop_
_entity_poly.entity_id
_entity_poly.type
_entity_poly.pdbx_seq_one_letter_code
_entity_poly.pdbx_strand_id
1 'polypeptide(L)'
;MDRELIASLNAMGISLTGGGKASGRERVDIEQTLIDACYLVENDSRLLGLLMSWVLVHGKYLITEKFLKLYKLTAKFRGECPWFYALLAFGAESGIHKFKKGILKQKEKVYFRGEKSPAFFKMKGAIKYLEKINIMVPEGSIRIREKDIFPANILVRKNQQFKNRLLYGANWRADIITAIEEGMENPYRISKELGCSYDPAYRVFNEYKLAMGA
;
A
#
# COMPACT_ATOMS: atom_id res chain seq x y z
N MET A 1 -11.96 12.36 -5.76
CA MET A 1 -11.42 11.01 -5.47
C MET A 1 -12.54 10.02 -5.69
N ASP A 2 -12.26 8.93 -6.39
CA ASP A 2 -13.26 7.93 -6.77
C ASP A 2 -13.92 7.29 -5.54
N ARG A 3 -15.22 6.98 -5.61
CA ARG A 3 -15.97 6.30 -4.55
C ARG A 3 -15.39 4.92 -4.25
N GLU A 4 -14.93 4.22 -5.28
CA GLU A 4 -14.32 2.88 -5.14
C GLU A 4 -13.04 2.96 -4.31
N LEU A 5 -12.14 3.89 -4.63
CA LEU A 5 -10.91 4.07 -3.86
C LEU A 5 -11.18 4.50 -2.42
N ILE A 6 -12.19 5.34 -2.17
CA ILE A 6 -12.59 5.72 -0.79
C ILE A 6 -13.04 4.48 -0.01
N ALA A 7 -13.81 3.59 -0.65
CA ALA A 7 -14.23 2.34 -0.03
C ALA A 7 -13.04 1.43 0.27
N SER A 8 -12.11 1.27 -0.68
CA SER A 8 -10.88 0.49 -0.51
C SER A 8 -9.97 1.05 0.59
N LEU A 9 -9.78 2.37 0.64
CA LEU A 9 -9.05 3.05 1.71
C LEU A 9 -9.70 2.79 3.08
N ASN A 10 -11.03 2.87 3.17
CA ASN A 10 -11.75 2.56 4.41
C ASN A 10 -11.58 1.09 4.83
N ALA A 11 -11.68 0.17 3.88
CA ALA A 11 -11.54 -1.26 4.09
C ALA A 11 -10.13 -1.62 4.58
N MET A 12 -9.10 -0.92 4.12
CA MET A 12 -7.73 -1.09 4.63
C MET A 12 -7.42 -0.26 5.89
N GLY A 13 -8.40 0.49 6.42
CA GLY A 13 -8.29 1.15 7.73
C GLY A 13 -7.93 2.64 7.69
N ILE A 14 -8.02 3.30 6.54
CA ILE A 14 -7.87 4.75 6.39
C ILE A 14 -9.27 5.38 6.33
N SER A 15 -9.64 6.13 7.37
CA SER A 15 -10.94 6.83 7.39
C SER A 15 -10.80 8.24 6.83
N LEU A 16 -11.46 8.48 5.69
CA LEU A 16 -11.65 9.82 5.13
C LEU A 16 -13.00 10.36 5.60
N THR A 17 -13.04 11.63 6.03
CA THR A 17 -14.29 12.31 6.42
C THR A 17 -15.30 12.27 5.27
N GLY A 18 -16.50 11.72 5.52
CA GLY A 18 -17.56 11.52 4.52
C GLY A 18 -17.70 10.09 3.99
N GLY A 19 -17.06 9.10 4.63
CA GLY A 19 -17.09 7.71 4.19
C GLY A 19 -18.50 7.12 4.08
N GLY A 20 -18.93 6.88 2.84
CA GLY A 20 -20.05 5.99 2.54
C GLY A 20 -19.77 4.59 3.09
N LYS A 21 -20.82 3.84 3.41
CA LYS A 21 -20.70 2.42 3.75
C LYS A 21 -19.96 1.72 2.61
N ALA A 22 -18.92 0.95 2.93
CA ALA A 22 -18.33 0.03 1.98
C ALA A 22 -19.46 -0.83 1.42
N SER A 23 -19.75 -0.69 0.12
CA SER A 23 -20.60 -1.64 -0.59
C SER A 23 -19.92 -2.99 -0.48
N GLY A 24 -20.69 -4.01 -0.09
CA GLY A 24 -20.14 -5.27 0.40
C GLY A 24 -19.19 -5.97 -0.57
N ARG A 25 -18.27 -6.74 0.03
CA ARG A 25 -17.56 -7.89 -0.55
C ARG A 25 -16.70 -7.68 -1.80
N GLU A 26 -16.36 -6.46 -2.19
CA GLU A 26 -15.31 -6.31 -3.19
C GLU A 26 -13.94 -6.54 -2.54
N ARG A 27 -13.17 -7.47 -3.10
CA ARG A 27 -11.85 -7.86 -2.62
C ARG A 27 -10.93 -6.63 -2.66
N VAL A 28 -10.50 -6.16 -1.50
CA VAL A 28 -9.58 -5.00 -1.41
C VAL A 28 -8.15 -5.48 -1.35
N ASP A 29 -7.41 -5.23 -2.44
CA ASP A 29 -5.97 -5.48 -2.51
C ASP A 29 -5.21 -4.30 -1.89
N ILE A 30 -4.58 -4.55 -0.73
CA ILE A 30 -3.88 -3.52 0.05
C ILE A 30 -2.77 -2.84 -0.77
N GLU A 31 -1.94 -3.61 -1.48
CA GLU A 31 -0.84 -3.06 -2.27
C GLU A 31 -1.33 -2.18 -3.41
N GLN A 32 -2.33 -2.66 -4.15
CA GLN A 32 -2.90 -1.90 -5.27
C GLN A 32 -3.57 -0.62 -4.77
N THR A 33 -4.32 -0.69 -3.66
CA THR A 33 -4.98 0.47 -3.05
C THR A 33 -3.97 1.55 -2.64
N LEU A 34 -2.85 1.16 -2.03
CA LEU A 34 -1.76 2.11 -1.69
C LEU A 34 -1.15 2.74 -2.94
N ILE A 35 -0.91 1.97 -4.00
CA ILE A 35 -0.40 2.49 -5.28
C ILE A 35 -1.38 3.51 -5.85
N ASP A 36 -2.65 3.16 -5.98
CA ASP A 36 -3.67 4.04 -6.54
C ASP A 36 -3.82 5.33 -5.74
N ALA A 37 -3.75 5.24 -4.40
CA ALA A 37 -3.76 6.42 -3.54
C ALA A 37 -2.51 7.30 -3.71
N CYS A 38 -1.33 6.74 -4.02
CA CYS A 38 -0.12 7.52 -4.31
C CYS A 38 -0.32 8.42 -5.55
N TYR A 39 -1.01 7.93 -6.59
CA TYR A 39 -1.30 8.74 -7.78
C TYR A 39 -2.25 9.91 -7.52
N LEU A 40 -2.98 9.90 -6.40
CA LEU A 40 -3.88 10.99 -6.03
C LEU A 40 -3.24 12.02 -5.09
N VAL A 41 -1.99 11.81 -4.63
CA VAL A 41 -1.33 12.71 -3.68
C VAL A 41 -1.16 14.14 -4.22
N GLU A 42 -0.94 14.30 -5.53
CA GLU A 42 -0.88 15.65 -6.15
C GLU A 42 -2.20 16.41 -6.00
N ASN A 43 -3.33 15.69 -6.07
CA ASN A 43 -4.67 16.27 -5.98
C ASN A 43 -5.13 16.43 -4.52
N ASP A 44 -4.68 15.57 -3.62
CA ASP A 44 -4.95 15.65 -2.19
C ASP A 44 -3.69 15.33 -1.38
N SER A 45 -2.93 16.38 -1.06
CA SER A 45 -1.67 16.27 -0.31
C SER A 45 -1.81 15.62 1.08
N ARG A 46 -3.03 15.55 1.64
CA ARG A 46 -3.27 14.89 2.94
C ARG A 46 -3.11 13.38 2.83
N LEU A 47 -3.33 12.81 1.64
CA LEU A 47 -3.19 11.37 1.41
C LEU A 47 -1.78 10.90 1.73
N LEU A 48 -0.74 11.66 1.41
CA LEU A 48 0.63 11.25 1.69
C LEU A 48 0.87 10.99 3.18
N GLY A 49 0.33 11.86 4.05
CA GLY A 49 0.40 11.68 5.50
C GLY A 49 -0.39 10.47 5.99
N LEU A 50 -1.57 10.20 5.40
CA LEU A 50 -2.37 9.02 5.73
C LEU A 50 -1.69 7.72 5.29
N LEU A 51 -1.11 7.69 4.08
CA LEU A 51 -0.39 6.53 3.55
C LEU A 51 0.85 6.23 4.40
N MET A 52 1.62 7.27 4.76
CA MET A 52 2.76 7.11 5.67
C MET A 52 2.31 6.65 7.06
N SER A 53 1.21 7.18 7.59
CA SER A 53 0.66 6.72 8.87
C SER A 53 0.24 5.25 8.81
N TRP A 54 -0.35 4.82 7.69
CA TRP A 54 -0.70 3.42 7.50
C TRP A 54 0.53 2.52 7.45
N VAL A 55 1.58 2.94 6.71
CA VAL A 55 2.86 2.20 6.66
C VAL A 55 3.53 2.13 8.03
N LEU A 56 3.46 3.20 8.83
CA LEU A 56 3.98 3.21 10.19
C LEU A 56 3.32 2.14 11.07
N VAL A 57 1.99 2.02 11.01
CA VAL A 57 1.22 1.10 11.86
C VAL A 57 1.24 -0.34 11.31
N HIS A 58 1.02 -0.50 10.00
CA HIS A 58 0.70 -1.78 9.37
C HIS A 58 1.68 -2.20 8.28
N GLY A 59 2.70 -1.40 7.96
CA GLY A 59 3.58 -1.65 6.81
C GLY A 59 4.34 -2.98 6.86
N LYS A 60 4.54 -3.57 8.06
CA LYS A 60 5.10 -4.93 8.20
C LYS A 60 4.23 -6.03 7.59
N TYR A 61 2.95 -5.75 7.34
CA TYR A 61 1.99 -6.66 6.70
C TYR A 61 1.90 -6.49 5.18
N LEU A 62 2.77 -5.69 4.57
CA LEU A 62 2.87 -5.59 3.11
C LEU A 62 3.76 -6.68 2.53
N ILE A 63 3.31 -7.28 1.42
CA ILE A 63 4.13 -8.19 0.64
C ILE A 63 4.98 -7.33 -0.30
N THR A 64 6.19 -6.97 0.13
CA THR A 64 7.04 -6.00 -0.60
C THR A 64 7.28 -6.39 -2.05
N GLU A 65 7.50 -7.67 -2.35
CA GLU A 65 7.71 -8.14 -3.72
C GLU A 65 6.49 -7.90 -4.62
N LYS A 66 5.30 -8.24 -4.11
CA LYS A 66 4.02 -7.95 -4.76
C LYS A 66 3.85 -6.45 -4.99
N PHE A 67 4.11 -5.64 -3.96
CA PHE A 67 3.97 -4.19 -4.02
C PHE A 67 4.83 -3.56 -5.13
N LEU A 68 6.10 -3.96 -5.22
CA LEU A 68 7.02 -3.49 -6.27
C LEU A 68 6.64 -4.00 -7.66
N LYS A 69 6.16 -5.25 -7.76
CA LYS A 69 5.71 -5.84 -9.03
C LYS A 69 4.47 -5.14 -9.57
N LEU A 70 3.47 -4.91 -8.71
CA LEU A 70 2.26 -4.17 -9.05
C LEU A 70 2.59 -2.76 -9.48
N TYR A 71 3.43 -2.04 -8.72
CA TYR A 71 3.82 -0.69 -9.09
C TYR A 71 4.51 -0.64 -10.46
N LYS A 72 5.45 -1.56 -10.75
CA LYS A 72 6.08 -1.64 -12.08
C LYS A 72 5.08 -1.86 -13.20
N LEU A 73 4.01 -2.63 -12.96
CA LEU A 73 2.95 -2.82 -13.94
C LEU A 73 2.14 -1.53 -14.10
N THR A 74 1.67 -0.93 -13.00
CA THR A 74 0.90 0.32 -13.01
C THR A 74 1.66 1.46 -13.67
N ALA A 75 2.95 1.63 -13.36
CA ALA A 75 3.81 2.68 -13.90
C ALA A 75 3.99 2.58 -15.42
N LYS A 76 3.92 1.38 -16.01
CA LYS A 76 3.93 1.22 -17.48
C LYS A 76 2.72 1.86 -18.16
N PHE A 77 1.58 1.92 -17.47
CA PHE A 77 0.34 2.45 -18.02
C PHE A 77 0.04 3.88 -17.56
N ARG A 78 0.37 4.22 -16.32
CA ARG A 78 0.06 5.53 -15.71
C ARG A 78 1.27 6.46 -15.58
N GLY A 79 2.46 6.02 -15.94
CA GLY A 79 3.71 6.75 -15.74
C GLY A 79 4.24 6.63 -14.30
N GLU A 80 5.46 7.11 -14.09
CA GLU A 80 6.11 7.08 -12.76
C GLU A 80 5.41 7.99 -11.74
N CYS A 81 5.31 7.53 -10.49
CA CYS A 81 4.72 8.26 -9.37
C CYS A 81 5.78 8.56 -8.30
N PRO A 82 6.23 9.81 -8.15
CA PRO A 82 7.20 10.19 -7.11
C PRO A 82 6.74 9.83 -5.69
N TRP A 83 5.44 9.93 -5.42
CA TRP A 83 4.86 9.70 -4.10
C TRP A 83 4.93 8.23 -3.65
N PHE A 84 4.96 7.29 -4.59
CA PHE A 84 5.25 5.89 -4.29
C PHE A 84 6.67 5.72 -3.73
N TYR A 85 7.66 6.36 -4.34
CA TYR A 85 9.04 6.33 -3.85
C TYR A 85 9.21 7.06 -2.52
N ALA A 86 8.46 8.15 -2.30
CA ALA A 86 8.42 8.82 -1.01
C ALA A 86 7.88 7.89 0.10
N LEU A 87 6.83 7.12 -0.20
CA LEU A 87 6.26 6.13 0.71
C LEU A 87 7.26 5.00 1.03
N LEU A 88 7.97 4.49 0.01
CA LEU A 88 9.02 3.48 0.20
C LEU A 88 10.18 4.01 1.05
N ALA A 89 10.63 5.24 0.79
CA ALA A 89 11.70 5.87 1.54
C ALA A 89 11.31 6.09 3.02
N PHE A 90 10.08 6.53 3.27
CA PHE A 90 9.55 6.61 4.62
C PHE A 90 9.49 5.25 5.32
N GLY A 91 8.97 4.21 4.65
CA GLY A 91 8.89 2.88 5.25
C GLY A 91 10.29 2.29 5.54
N ALA A 92 11.27 2.53 4.67
CA ALA A 92 12.65 2.13 4.88
C ALA A 92 13.30 2.82 6.10
N GLU A 93 13.03 4.12 6.29
CA GLU A 93 13.45 4.89 7.45
C GLU A 93 12.75 4.41 8.73
N SER A 94 11.48 4.04 8.63
CA SER A 94 10.65 3.53 9.74
C SER A 94 10.91 2.06 10.10
N GLY A 95 11.99 1.45 9.59
CA GLY A 95 12.41 0.08 9.93
C GLY A 95 11.97 -1.03 8.96
N ILE A 96 11.21 -0.73 7.90
CA ILE A 96 10.82 -1.72 6.87
C ILE A 96 11.93 -1.79 5.82
N HIS A 97 13.08 -2.36 6.18
CA HIS A 97 14.28 -2.35 5.36
C HIS A 97 14.13 -2.97 3.97
N LYS A 98 13.14 -3.87 3.77
CA LYS A 98 12.82 -4.46 2.46
C LYS A 98 12.46 -3.40 1.42
N PHE A 99 11.93 -2.24 1.83
CA PHE A 99 11.56 -1.15 0.93
C PHE A 99 12.74 -0.47 0.26
N LYS A 100 13.94 -0.52 0.87
CA LYS A 100 15.15 0.11 0.33
C LYS A 100 15.44 -0.31 -1.12
N LYS A 101 15.13 -1.56 -1.47
CA LYS A 101 15.35 -2.12 -2.82
C LYS A 101 14.49 -1.49 -3.91
N GLY A 102 13.36 -0.87 -3.55
CA GLY A 102 12.42 -0.28 -4.51
C GLY A 102 12.55 1.22 -4.69
N ILE A 103 13.40 1.88 -3.90
CA ILE A 103 13.54 3.35 -3.93
C ILE A 103 14.34 3.76 -5.16
N LEU A 104 13.75 4.61 -6.01
CA LEU A 104 14.44 5.22 -7.14
C LEU A 104 14.54 6.74 -6.94
N LYS A 105 15.72 7.28 -7.27
CA LYS A 105 15.97 8.71 -7.31
C LYS A 105 15.32 9.32 -8.54
N GLN A 106 14.56 10.40 -8.35
CA GLN A 106 13.93 11.12 -9.45
C GLN A 106 14.99 11.84 -10.29
N LYS A 107 14.80 11.91 -11.62
CA LYS A 107 15.75 12.62 -12.51
C LYS A 107 15.79 14.12 -12.19
N GLU A 108 14.63 14.70 -11.95
CA GLU A 108 14.45 16.09 -11.58
C GLU A 108 13.91 16.21 -10.16
N LYS A 109 14.03 17.42 -9.57
CA LYS A 109 13.45 17.70 -8.26
C LYS A 109 11.94 17.76 -8.36
N VAL A 110 11.25 16.88 -7.63
CA VAL A 110 9.80 16.88 -7.48
C VAL A 110 9.45 17.63 -6.20
N TYR A 111 8.55 18.61 -6.28
CA TYR A 111 8.18 19.46 -5.15
C TYR A 111 6.79 19.12 -4.64
N PHE A 112 6.66 18.91 -3.33
CA PHE A 112 5.36 18.69 -2.70
C PHE A 112 4.47 19.92 -2.84
N ARG A 113 3.20 19.70 -3.20
CA ARG A 113 2.18 20.75 -3.45
C ARG A 113 2.57 21.74 -4.56
N GLY A 114 3.48 21.37 -5.46
CA GLY A 114 3.97 22.27 -6.50
C GLY A 114 4.73 23.49 -5.96
N GLU A 115 5.06 23.50 -4.66
CA GLU A 115 5.77 24.61 -4.01
C GLU A 115 7.25 24.59 -4.45
N LYS A 116 7.55 25.31 -5.53
CA LYS A 116 8.94 25.51 -6.01
C LYS A 116 9.70 26.57 -5.21
N SER A 117 9.07 27.23 -4.25
CA SER A 117 9.63 28.41 -3.58
C SER A 117 10.86 28.05 -2.76
N PRO A 118 12.07 28.51 -3.15
CA PRO A 118 13.29 28.24 -2.40
C PRO A 118 13.27 28.84 -0.99
N ALA A 119 12.45 29.86 -0.76
CA ALA A 119 12.30 30.51 0.54
C ALA A 119 11.68 29.57 1.59
N PHE A 120 10.74 28.71 1.19
CA PHE A 120 10.05 27.79 2.09
C PHE A 120 10.99 26.68 2.60
N PHE A 121 11.85 26.18 1.71
CA PHE A 121 12.88 25.20 2.06
C PHE A 121 14.07 25.81 2.81
N LYS A 122 14.40 27.07 2.57
CA LYS A 122 15.43 27.79 3.34
C LYS A 122 15.04 27.97 4.82
N MET A 123 13.75 28.09 5.12
CA MET A 123 13.27 28.27 6.50
C MET A 123 13.10 26.96 7.28
N LYS A 124 12.52 25.92 6.65
CA LYS A 124 12.19 24.66 7.34
C LYS A 124 13.18 23.51 7.08
N GLY A 125 13.98 23.60 6.03
CA GLY A 125 14.72 22.46 5.51
C GLY A 125 13.81 21.46 4.78
N ALA A 126 14.44 20.50 4.10
CA ALA A 126 13.77 19.37 3.46
C ALA A 126 13.91 18.11 4.31
N ILE A 127 12.93 17.20 4.18
CA ILE A 127 13.01 15.87 4.79
C ILE A 127 14.21 15.12 4.20
N LYS A 128 15.22 14.87 5.04
CA LYS A 128 16.55 14.38 4.61
C LYS A 128 16.51 13.10 3.76
N TYR A 129 15.65 12.13 4.11
CA TYR A 129 15.58 10.87 3.37
C TYR A 129 14.87 11.01 2.01
N LEU A 130 14.00 12.02 1.84
CA LEU A 130 13.33 12.34 0.57
C LEU A 130 14.21 13.20 -0.33
N GLU A 131 14.97 14.13 0.26
CA GLU A 131 15.92 14.96 -0.48
C GLU A 131 16.95 14.13 -1.23
N LYS A 132 17.45 13.04 -0.61
CA LYS A 132 18.40 12.09 -1.23
C LYS A 132 17.89 11.51 -2.55
N ILE A 133 16.57 11.42 -2.73
CA ILE A 133 15.91 10.86 -3.91
C ILE A 133 15.28 11.92 -4.80
N ASN A 134 15.67 13.19 -4.65
CA ASN A 134 15.16 14.35 -5.38
C ASN A 134 13.66 14.63 -5.14
N ILE A 135 13.12 14.24 -3.99
CA ILE A 135 11.76 14.61 -3.58
C ILE A 135 11.85 15.68 -2.49
N MET A 136 11.38 16.87 -2.81
CA MET A 136 11.47 18.06 -1.99
C MET A 136 10.17 18.21 -1.19
N VAL A 137 10.21 17.81 0.06
CA VAL A 137 9.12 17.97 1.03
C VAL A 137 9.63 18.81 2.20
N PRO A 138 8.98 19.94 2.55
CA PRO A 138 9.37 20.73 3.71
C PRO A 138 9.23 19.94 5.01
N GLU A 139 10.18 20.11 5.93
CA GLU A 139 10.11 19.47 7.25
C GLU A 139 8.81 19.84 7.98
N GLY A 140 8.16 18.87 8.61
CA GLY A 140 6.90 19.06 9.34
C GLY A 140 5.67 19.38 8.47
N SER A 141 5.77 19.33 7.13
CA SER A 141 4.62 19.57 6.24
C SER A 141 3.69 18.35 6.12
N ILE A 142 4.23 17.14 6.33
CA ILE A 142 3.45 15.90 6.32
C ILE A 142 3.02 15.58 7.75
N ARG A 143 1.71 15.44 7.94
CA ARG A 143 1.13 15.03 9.23
C ARG A 143 0.99 13.52 9.29
N ILE A 144 1.83 12.86 10.07
CA ILE A 144 1.82 11.41 10.29
C ILE A 144 1.27 11.13 11.69
N ARG A 145 0.20 10.34 11.80
CA ARG A 145 -0.50 10.05 13.06
C ARG A 145 -1.13 8.66 13.04
N GLU A 146 -0.72 7.81 13.97
CA GLU A 146 -1.27 6.46 14.12
C GLU A 146 -2.79 6.46 14.40
N LYS A 147 -3.27 7.46 15.15
CA LYS A 147 -4.71 7.59 15.48
C LYS A 147 -5.63 7.82 14.28
N ASP A 148 -5.07 8.20 13.12
CA ASP A 148 -5.84 8.35 11.89
C ASP A 148 -6.06 6.99 11.18
N ILE A 149 -5.45 5.91 11.69
CA ILE A 149 -5.46 4.57 11.13
C ILE A 149 -6.19 3.60 12.07
N PHE A 150 -7.02 2.73 11.52
CA PHE A 150 -7.66 1.70 12.33
C PHE A 150 -6.63 0.74 12.95
N PRO A 151 -6.74 0.44 14.25
CA PRO A 151 -5.90 -0.57 14.88
C PRO A 151 -6.18 -1.97 14.31
N ALA A 152 -5.21 -2.87 14.46
CA ALA A 152 -5.26 -4.21 13.87
C ALA A 152 -6.51 -5.01 14.27
N ASN A 153 -6.94 -4.91 15.53
CA ASN A 153 -8.14 -5.58 16.05
C ASN A 153 -9.46 -5.16 15.35
N ILE A 154 -9.51 -3.95 14.81
CA ILE A 154 -10.64 -3.48 13.98
C ILE A 154 -10.43 -3.94 12.53
N LEU A 155 -9.21 -3.81 12.02
CA LEU A 155 -8.91 -4.09 10.62
C LEU A 155 -9.12 -5.56 10.23
N VAL A 156 -8.79 -6.51 11.13
CA VAL A 156 -9.02 -7.96 10.90
C VAL A 156 -10.50 -8.32 10.70
N ARG A 157 -11.44 -7.47 11.14
CA ARG A 157 -12.88 -7.67 10.95
C ARG A 157 -13.39 -7.06 9.64
N LYS A 158 -12.58 -6.23 8.98
CA LYS A 158 -12.93 -5.46 7.79
C LYS A 158 -12.25 -5.97 6.52
N ASN A 159 -11.04 -6.52 6.64
CA ASN A 159 -10.25 -6.95 5.50
C ASN A 159 -9.71 -8.37 5.72
N GLN A 160 -10.21 -9.31 4.92
CA GLN A 160 -9.82 -10.73 5.01
C GLN A 160 -8.35 -10.94 4.61
N GLN A 161 -7.85 -10.23 3.60
CA GLN A 161 -6.44 -10.24 3.21
C GLN A 161 -5.54 -9.85 4.40
N PHE A 162 -5.88 -8.77 5.11
CA PHE A 162 -5.15 -8.33 6.30
C PHE A 162 -5.21 -9.38 7.42
N LYS A 163 -6.39 -9.94 7.68
CA LYS A 163 -6.58 -11.01 8.68
C LYS A 163 -5.68 -12.21 8.39
N ASN A 164 -5.65 -12.68 7.14
CA ASN A 164 -4.83 -13.83 6.78
C ASN A 164 -3.33 -13.53 6.82
N ARG A 165 -2.91 -12.32 6.47
CA ARG A 165 -1.50 -11.90 6.64
C ARG A 165 -1.08 -11.78 8.10
N LEU A 166 -2.01 -11.46 8.99
CA LEU A 166 -1.76 -11.52 10.43
C LEU A 166 -1.55 -12.95 10.92
N LEU A 167 -2.35 -13.90 10.43
CA LEU A 167 -2.31 -15.32 10.84
C LEU A 167 -1.12 -16.09 10.23
N TYR A 168 -0.89 -15.94 8.93
CA TYR A 168 0.05 -16.75 8.17
C TYR A 168 1.33 -15.99 7.78
N GLY A 169 1.44 -14.73 8.18
CA GLY A 169 2.50 -13.82 7.79
C GLY A 169 2.24 -13.14 6.43
N ALA A 170 2.94 -12.03 6.18
CA ALA A 170 2.84 -11.28 4.93
C ALA A 170 3.60 -11.98 3.79
N ASN A 171 2.94 -12.94 3.16
CA ASN A 171 3.48 -13.75 2.07
C ASN A 171 2.37 -14.20 1.12
N TRP A 172 2.77 -14.81 -0.01
CA TRP A 172 1.83 -15.30 -1.02
C TRP A 172 0.83 -16.34 -0.49
N ARG A 173 1.21 -17.17 0.51
CA ARG A 173 0.31 -18.17 1.09
C ARG A 173 -0.92 -17.49 1.71
N ALA A 174 -0.72 -16.40 2.45
CA ALA A 174 -1.83 -15.66 3.05
C ALA A 174 -2.81 -15.10 1.99
N ASP A 175 -2.29 -14.53 0.91
CA ASP A 175 -3.12 -14.00 -0.18
C ASP A 175 -3.82 -15.12 -0.97
N ILE A 176 -3.16 -16.27 -1.17
CA ILE A 176 -3.79 -17.45 -1.79
C ILE A 176 -4.92 -18.00 -0.93
N ILE A 177 -4.71 -18.14 0.38
CA ILE A 177 -5.76 -18.57 1.32
C ILE A 177 -6.93 -17.58 1.28
N THR A 178 -6.64 -16.28 1.26
CA THR A 178 -7.68 -15.23 1.12
C THR A 178 -8.51 -15.45 -0.14
N ALA A 179 -7.87 -15.67 -1.28
CA ALA A 179 -8.57 -15.92 -2.54
C ALA A 179 -9.46 -17.19 -2.48
N ILE A 180 -9.01 -18.24 -1.80
CA ILE A 180 -9.79 -19.47 -1.60
C ILE A 180 -11.02 -19.20 -0.72
N GLU A 181 -10.83 -18.52 0.42
CA GLU A 181 -11.91 -18.17 1.35
C GLU A 181 -12.93 -17.20 0.73
N GLU A 182 -12.51 -16.41 -0.26
CA GLU A 182 -13.37 -15.55 -1.08
C GLU A 182 -14.09 -16.31 -2.21
N GLY A 183 -13.87 -17.62 -2.33
CA GLY A 183 -14.60 -18.50 -3.25
C GLY A 183 -13.89 -18.84 -4.56
N MET A 184 -12.59 -18.55 -4.70
CA MET A 184 -11.84 -19.00 -5.87
C MET A 184 -11.52 -20.50 -5.79
N GLU A 185 -12.07 -21.28 -6.72
CA GLU A 185 -11.97 -22.75 -6.72
C GLU A 185 -10.88 -23.29 -7.66
N ASN A 186 -10.13 -22.42 -8.34
CA ASN A 186 -9.18 -22.82 -9.37
C ASN A 186 -7.79 -22.17 -9.16
N PRO A 187 -6.73 -22.96 -8.91
CA PRO A 187 -5.36 -22.46 -8.74
C PRO A 187 -4.86 -21.57 -9.88
N TYR A 188 -5.24 -21.88 -11.12
CA TYR A 188 -4.88 -21.06 -12.27
C TYR A 188 -5.49 -19.66 -12.17
N ARG A 189 -6.79 -19.57 -11.83
CA ARG A 189 -7.46 -18.28 -11.63
C ARG A 189 -6.83 -17.51 -10.48
N ILE A 190 -6.54 -18.17 -9.36
CA ILE A 190 -5.84 -17.57 -8.22
C ILE A 190 -4.49 -16.99 -8.64
N SER A 191 -3.68 -17.76 -9.38
CA SER A 191 -2.37 -17.29 -9.84
C SER A 191 -2.45 -16.04 -10.73
N LYS A 192 -3.43 -15.99 -11.64
CA LYS A 192 -3.66 -14.85 -12.52
C LYS A 192 -4.11 -13.62 -11.74
N GLU A 193 -5.07 -13.81 -10.85
CA GLU A 193 -5.69 -12.76 -10.04
C GLU A 193 -4.69 -12.14 -9.03
N LEU A 194 -3.90 -12.97 -8.36
CA LEU A 194 -2.87 -12.49 -7.42
C LEU A 194 -1.58 -12.06 -8.11
N GLY A 195 -1.37 -12.45 -9.37
CA GLY A 195 -0.13 -12.23 -10.10
C GLY A 195 1.05 -13.05 -9.56
N CYS A 196 0.82 -14.15 -8.85
CA CYS A 196 1.86 -15.09 -8.42
C CYS A 196 2.12 -16.19 -9.48
N SER A 197 3.15 -17.01 -9.29
CA SER A 197 3.36 -18.18 -10.16
C SER A 197 2.31 -19.26 -9.90
N TYR A 198 2.10 -20.15 -10.87
CA TYR A 198 1.11 -21.23 -10.74
C TYR A 198 1.46 -22.23 -9.64
N ASP A 199 2.73 -22.62 -9.52
CA ASP A 199 3.21 -23.60 -8.53
C ASP A 199 2.79 -23.29 -7.07
N PRO A 200 3.05 -22.09 -6.50
CA PRO A 200 2.59 -21.78 -5.15
C PRO A 200 1.07 -21.73 -5.03
N ALA A 201 0.35 -21.27 -6.05
CA ALA A 201 -1.11 -21.27 -6.05
C ALA A 201 -1.65 -22.71 -5.97
N TYR A 202 -1.12 -23.62 -6.81
CA TYR A 202 -1.50 -25.03 -6.81
C TYR A 202 -1.18 -25.73 -5.49
N ARG A 203 0.05 -25.58 -5.00
CA ARG A 203 0.50 -26.21 -3.76
C ARG A 203 -0.34 -25.75 -2.56
N VAL A 204 -0.47 -24.44 -2.36
CA VAL A 204 -1.21 -23.91 -1.20
C VAL A 204 -2.69 -24.26 -1.28
N PHE A 205 -3.28 -24.27 -2.48
CA PHE A 205 -4.67 -24.67 -2.68
C PHE A 205 -4.94 -26.11 -2.24
N ASN A 206 -4.07 -27.05 -2.64
CA ASN A 206 -4.21 -28.45 -2.26
C ASN A 206 -3.95 -28.67 -0.76
N GLU A 207 -2.94 -28.00 -0.21
CA GLU A 207 -2.67 -28.04 1.24
C GLU A 207 -3.84 -27.49 2.05
N TYR A 208 -4.47 -26.40 1.59
CA TYR A 208 -5.64 -25.82 2.24
C TYR A 208 -6.84 -26.77 2.20
N LYS A 209 -7.14 -27.37 1.03
CA LYS A 209 -8.22 -28.37 0.91
C LYS A 209 -8.01 -29.56 1.85
N LEU A 210 -6.80 -30.12 1.85
CA LEU A 210 -6.43 -31.21 2.75
C LEU A 210 -6.64 -30.84 4.22
N ALA A 211 -6.21 -29.64 4.63
CA ALA A 211 -6.35 -29.16 6.01
C ALA A 211 -7.81 -28.91 6.42
N MET A 212 -8.68 -28.55 5.47
CA MET A 212 -10.10 -28.30 5.69
C MET A 212 -10.97 -29.57 5.57
N GLY A 213 -10.39 -30.72 5.21
CA GLY A 213 -11.11 -31.97 5.02
C GLY A 213 -12.00 -31.99 3.77
N ALA A 214 -11.60 -31.27 2.72
CA ALA A 214 -12.33 -31.14 1.45
C ALA A 214 -11.67 -31.92 0.30
#